data_AF-A0A962Z4M7-F1
#
_entry.id   AF-A0A962Z4M7-F1
#
_cell.length_a   1.000
_cell.length_b   1.000
_cell.length_c   1.000
_cell.angle_alpha   90.00
_cell.angle_beta   90.00
_cell.angle_gamma   90.00
#
_symmetry.space_group_name_H-M   'P 1'
#
loop_
_entity.id
_entity.type
_entity.pdbx_description
1 polymer ?
#
loop_
_entity_poly.entity_id
_entity_poly.type
_entity_poly.pdbx_seq_one_letter_code
_entity_poly.pdbx_strand_id
1 'polypeptide(L)'
;MTSYTTPLRDLLFVYSELLNPAVIQALPGYEEVTPELVESILAEAGKFCEEQLFPLNRSGDEEGCRFEQGRVFTPEGFKAAYAAFTEAGWTT
;
A
#
# COMPACT_ATOMS: atom_id res chain seq x y z
N MET A 1 -15.95 14.08 7.38
CA MET A 1 -15.47 12.80 6.82
C MET A 1 -14.01 12.67 7.18
N THR A 2 -13.61 11.58 7.81
CA THR A 2 -12.19 11.24 7.96
C THR A 2 -11.63 10.91 6.58
N SER A 3 -10.40 11.33 6.29
CA SER A 3 -9.66 11.00 5.08
C SER A 3 -8.27 10.53 5.48
N TYR A 4 -7.72 9.57 4.75
CA TYR A 4 -6.29 9.30 4.74
C TYR A 4 -5.68 10.02 3.54
N THR A 5 -4.51 10.61 3.75
CA THR A 5 -3.72 11.24 2.70
C THR A 5 -2.31 10.74 2.86
N THR A 6 -1.78 10.14 1.80
CA THR A 6 -0.44 9.55 1.80
C THR A 6 0.59 10.67 1.95
N PRO A 7 1.52 10.57 2.91
CA PRO A 7 2.56 11.57 3.11
C PRO A 7 3.69 11.40 2.07
N LEU A 8 3.34 11.40 0.77
CA LEU A 8 4.24 11.07 -0.34
C LEU A 8 5.52 11.93 -0.32
N ARG A 9 5.37 13.23 -0.05
CA ARG A 9 6.50 14.16 0.08
C ARG A 9 7.49 13.73 1.16
N ASP A 10 7.00 13.29 2.32
CA ASP A 10 7.85 12.92 3.45
C ASP A 10 8.57 11.59 3.18
N LEU A 11 7.87 10.64 2.56
CA LEU A 11 8.46 9.38 2.10
C LEU A 11 9.59 9.62 1.09
N LEU A 12 9.38 10.53 0.12
CA LEU A 12 10.38 10.90 -0.87
C LEU A 12 11.55 11.68 -0.27
N PHE A 13 11.31 12.50 0.75
CA PHE A 13 12.37 13.17 1.50
C PHE A 13 13.29 12.15 2.17
N VAL A 14 12.73 11.15 2.87
CA VAL A 14 13.53 10.08 3.50
C VAL A 14 14.34 9.32 2.45
N TYR A 15 13.72 8.95 1.33
CA TYR A 15 14.39 8.24 0.26
C TYR A 15 15.52 9.06 -0.38
N SER A 16 15.24 10.33 -0.73
CA SER A 16 16.13 11.15 -1.57
C SER A 16 17.19 11.91 -0.78
N GLU A 17 16.82 12.45 0.39
CA GLU A 17 17.66 13.37 1.16
C GLU A 17 18.35 12.69 2.34
N LEU A 18 17.76 11.63 2.91
CA LEU A 18 18.32 10.95 4.08
C LEU A 18 19.11 9.66 3.73
N LEU A 19 18.61 8.83 2.80
CA LEU A 19 19.18 7.50 2.54
C LEU A 19 20.16 7.42 1.36
N ASN A 20 20.20 8.44 0.50
CA ASN A 20 20.98 8.50 -0.75
C ASN A 20 20.66 7.33 -1.73
N PRO A 21 19.79 7.57 -2.74
CA PRO A 21 19.36 6.57 -3.72
C PRO A 21 20.51 5.88 -4.48
N ALA A 22 21.65 6.55 -4.65
CA ALA A 22 22.80 5.97 -5.34
C ALA A 22 23.38 4.75 -4.61
N VAL A 23 23.24 4.68 -3.28
CA VAL A 23 23.67 3.52 -2.49
C VAL A 23 22.81 2.31 -2.80
N ILE A 24 21.50 2.52 -3.00
CA ILE A 24 20.55 1.45 -3.33
C ILE A 24 20.81 0.92 -4.73
N GLN A 25 20.97 1.79 -5.72
CA GLN A 25 21.24 1.38 -7.11
C GLN A 25 22.58 0.66 -7.29
N ALA A 26 23.54 0.89 -6.39
CA ALA A 26 24.83 0.18 -6.42
C ALA A 26 24.75 -1.25 -5.88
N LEU A 27 23.62 -1.66 -5.28
CA LEU A 27 23.42 -3.03 -4.80
C LEU A 27 23.13 -3.98 -5.97
N PRO A 28 23.71 -5.20 -5.97
CA PRO A 28 23.40 -6.19 -7.01
C PRO A 28 21.91 -6.49 -7.07
N GLY A 29 21.30 -6.34 -8.25
CA GLY A 29 19.88 -6.59 -8.49
C GLY A 29 18.95 -5.39 -8.23
N TYR A 30 19.49 -4.20 -7.91
CA TYR A 30 18.74 -2.97 -7.65
C TYR A 30 19.08 -1.85 -8.63
N GLU A 31 19.80 -2.16 -9.72
CA GLU A 31 20.27 -1.20 -10.72
C GLU A 31 19.12 -0.43 -11.38
N GLU A 32 17.92 -1.03 -11.44
CA GLU A 32 16.71 -0.44 -12.03
C GLU A 32 15.92 0.45 -11.06
N VAL A 33 16.31 0.54 -9.78
CA VAL A 33 15.59 1.32 -8.76
C VAL A 33 15.93 2.82 -8.87
N THR A 34 15.42 3.45 -9.93
CA THR A 34 15.59 4.89 -10.15
C THR A 34 14.70 5.71 -9.22
N PRO A 35 15.04 6.98 -8.94
CA PRO A 35 14.17 7.85 -8.14
C PRO A 35 12.77 8.01 -8.73
N GLU A 36 12.67 8.10 -10.06
CA GLU A 36 11.39 8.23 -10.77
C GLU A 36 10.54 6.96 -10.64
N LEU A 37 11.18 5.78 -10.65
CA LEU A 37 10.48 4.51 -10.40
C LEU A 37 9.93 4.48 -8.98
N VAL A 38 10.75 4.84 -7.99
CA VAL A 38 10.32 4.86 -6.58
C VAL A 38 9.19 5.85 -6.35
N GLU A 39 9.27 7.06 -6.90
CA GLU A 39 8.19 8.04 -6.83
C GLU A 39 6.89 7.50 -7.44
N SER A 40 6.96 6.89 -8.62
CA SER A 40 5.79 6.32 -9.29
C SER A 40 5.15 5.20 -8.47
N ILE A 41 5.97 4.31 -7.90
CA ILE A 41 5.49 3.20 -7.06
C ILE A 41 4.85 3.71 -5.77
N LEU A 42 5.49 4.68 -5.08
CA LEU A 42 4.94 5.25 -3.85
C LEU A 42 3.63 6.01 -4.11
N ALA A 43 3.54 6.72 -5.23
CA ALA A 43 2.33 7.43 -5.63
C ALA A 43 1.15 6.48 -5.89
N GLU A 44 1.39 5.40 -6.65
CA GLU A 44 0.33 4.41 -6.95
C GLU A 44 -0.08 3.62 -5.69
N ALA A 45 0.89 3.23 -4.86
CA ALA A 45 0.60 2.60 -3.57
C ALA A 45 -0.22 3.53 -2.66
N GLY A 46 0.13 4.81 -2.61
CA GLY A 46 -0.61 5.84 -1.87
C GLY A 46 -2.04 5.97 -2.34
N LYS A 47 -2.24 6.11 -3.66
CA LYS A 47 -3.57 6.15 -4.28
C LYS A 47 -4.40 4.92 -3.95
N PHE A 48 -3.82 3.72 -4.01
CA PHE A 48 -4.50 2.49 -3.63
C PHE A 48 -4.94 2.51 -2.15
N CYS A 49 -4.08 2.99 -1.25
CA CYS A 49 -4.42 3.13 0.17
C CYS A 49 -5.57 4.12 0.39
N GLU A 50 -5.54 5.26 -0.30
CA GLU A 50 -6.55 6.31 -0.17
C GLU A 50 -7.90 5.93 -0.77
N GLU A 51 -7.91 5.32 -1.95
CA GLU A 51 -9.13 5.05 -2.73
C GLU A 51 -9.75 3.68 -2.45
N GLN A 52 -8.94 2.67 -2.10
CA GLN A 52 -9.41 1.28 -1.92
C GLN A 52 -9.42 0.85 -0.46
N LEU A 53 -8.32 1.08 0.27
CA LEU A 53 -8.18 0.52 1.63
C LEU A 53 -8.83 1.41 2.70
N PHE A 54 -8.58 2.71 2.67
CA PHE A 54 -9.07 3.62 3.70
C PHE A 54 -10.60 3.68 3.81
N PRO A 55 -11.39 3.63 2.71
CA PRO A 55 -12.84 3.57 2.80
C PRO A 55 -13.36 2.35 3.59
N LEU A 56 -12.62 1.24 3.59
CA LEU A 56 -12.97 0.02 4.31
C LEU A 56 -12.54 0.04 5.78
N ASN A 57 -11.73 1.00 6.20
CA ASN A 57 -11.13 1.01 7.54
C ASN A 57 -12.19 1.03 8.64
N ARG A 58 -13.18 1.92 8.50
CA ARG A 58 -14.24 2.08 9.51
C ARG A 58 -15.24 0.92 9.50
N SER A 59 -15.76 0.54 8.33
CA SER A 59 -16.71 -0.56 8.24
C SER A 59 -16.07 -1.89 8.65
N GLY A 60 -14.78 -2.08 8.36
CA GLY A 60 -14.02 -3.24 8.81
C GLY A 60 -13.94 -3.37 10.33
N ASP A 61 -13.74 -2.26 11.04
CA ASP A 61 -13.73 -2.22 12.51
C ASP A 61 -15.14 -2.46 13.10
N GLU A 62 -16.16 -1.81 12.52
CA GLU A 62 -17.55 -1.92 12.99
C GLU A 62 -18.15 -3.32 12.76
N GLU A 63 -17.86 -3.96 11.62
CA GLU A 63 -18.37 -5.30 11.27
C GLU A 63 -17.58 -6.43 11.94
N GLY A 64 -16.24 -6.31 11.96
CA GLY A 64 -15.34 -7.34 12.46
C GLY A 64 -15.38 -8.66 11.68
N CYS A 65 -14.51 -9.59 12.08
CA CYS A 65 -14.54 -10.96 11.56
C CYS A 65 -15.54 -11.81 12.35
N ARG A 66 -16.27 -12.67 11.65
CA ARG A 66 -17.15 -13.68 12.27
C ARG A 66 -16.63 -15.09 12.04
N PHE A 67 -16.79 -15.95 13.03
CA PHE A 67 -16.43 -17.36 12.94
C PHE A 67 -17.68 -18.23 13.07
N GLU A 68 -18.00 -18.95 12.01
CA GLU A 68 -19.19 -19.80 11.94
C GLU A 68 -18.85 -21.13 11.25
N GLN A 69 -19.29 -22.24 11.85
CA GLN A 69 -19.15 -23.58 11.27
C GLN A 69 -17.72 -23.93 10.81
N GLY A 70 -16.70 -23.51 11.57
CA GLY A 70 -15.30 -23.77 11.23
C GLY A 70 -14.71 -22.82 10.18
N ARG A 71 -15.44 -21.79 9.76
CA ARG A 71 -15.00 -20.84 8.73
C ARG A 71 -14.96 -19.42 9.30
N VAL A 72 -13.94 -18.66 8.89
CA VAL A 72 -13.83 -17.22 9.16
C VAL A 72 -14.42 -16.46 7.97
N PHE A 73 -15.23 -15.45 8.26
CA PHE A 73 -15.75 -14.51 7.28
C PHE A 73 -15.26 -13.12 7.64
N THR A 74 -14.64 -12.45 6.67
CA THR A 74 -14.13 -11.09 6.78
C THR A 74 -15.25 -10.08 6.55
N PRO A 75 -15.08 -8.82 6.99
CA PRO A 75 -15.98 -7.72 6.66
C PRO A 75 -16.21 -7.57 5.15
N GLU A 76 -17.31 -6.92 4.81
CA GLU A 76 -17.65 -6.60 3.42
C GLU A 76 -16.55 -5.75 2.76
N GLY A 77 -16.33 -5.95 1.45
CA GLY A 77 -15.31 -5.25 0.68
C GLY A 77 -13.89 -5.79 0.82
N PHE A 78 -13.49 -6.38 1.95
CA PHE A 78 -12.10 -6.83 2.18
C PHE A 78 -11.61 -7.87 1.17
N LYS A 79 -12.48 -8.81 0.79
CA LYS A 79 -12.13 -9.83 -0.22
C LYS A 79 -11.88 -9.20 -1.61
N ALA A 80 -12.68 -8.19 -1.98
CA ALA A 80 -12.54 -7.50 -3.25
C ALA A 80 -11.28 -6.60 -3.25
N ALA A 81 -11.04 -5.87 -2.15
CA ALA A 81 -9.83 -5.09 -1.97
C ALA A 81 -8.56 -5.96 -2.01
N TYR A 82 -8.59 -7.14 -1.39
CA TYR A 82 -7.48 -8.09 -1.45
C TYR A 82 -7.26 -8.63 -2.87
N ALA A 83 -8.32 -8.95 -3.61
CA ALA A 83 -8.20 -9.35 -5.01
C ALA A 83 -7.54 -8.23 -5.84
N ALA A 84 -8.00 -6.99 -5.72
CA ALA A 84 -7.40 -5.84 -6.39
C ALA A 84 -5.92 -5.64 -6.00
N PHE A 85 -5.59 -5.82 -4.71
CA PHE A 85 -4.21 -5.73 -4.22
C PHE A 85 -3.30 -6.78 -4.86
N THR A 86 -3.78 -8.02 -4.98
CA THR A 86 -3.05 -9.11 -5.65
C THR A 86 -2.94 -8.92 -7.15
N GLU A 87 -4.00 -8.46 -7.82
CA GLU A 87 -4.01 -8.19 -9.27
C GLU A 87 -3.07 -7.05 -9.65
N ALA A 88 -2.90 -6.07 -8.76
CA ALA A 88 -1.94 -4.98 -8.91
C ALA A 88 -0.47 -5.39 -8.63
N GLY A 89 -0.22 -6.66 -8.26
CA GLY A 89 1.13 -7.19 -8.09
C GLY A 89 1.80 -6.87 -6.75
N TRP A 90 1.07 -6.31 -5.77
CA TRP A 90 1.65 -5.91 -4.47
C TRP A 90 2.05 -7.08 -3.55
N THR A 91 1.78 -8.32 -3.95
CA THR A 91 2.08 -9.55 -3.20
C THR A 91 3.24 -10.37 -3.76
N THR A 92 3.90 -9.89 -4.82
CA THR A 92 4.91 -10.65 -5.58
C THR A 92 6.25 -9.97 -5.60
#